data_AF-A0A376AI91-F1
#
_entry.id   AF-A0A376AI91-F1
#
_cell.length_a   1.000
_cell.length_b   1.000
_cell.length_c   1.000
_cell.angle_alpha   90.00
_cell.angle_beta   90.00
_cell.angle_gamma   90.00
#
_symmetry.space_group_name_H-M   'P 1'
#
loop_
_entity.id
_entity.type
_entity.pdbx_description
1 polymer ?
#
loop_
_entity_poly.entity_id
_entity_poly.type
_entity_poly.pdbx_seq_one_letter_code
_entity_poly.pdbx_strand_id
1 'polypeptide(L)'
;MRAVRDEGFNQLYREKLAVFQQMRGNPFGYLRDGSYAYVRFALENPTLYRLMFTPPPRLGVSDDPWSGEAGRQILNLLLTGLRCSQGQGFLPGMDLRRYSFMFWSTVHGAVSLTLQNREMDQSAKWDATRKAVDTLMEIIAATRHDSRGTS
;
A
#
# COMPACT_ATOMS: atom_id res chain seq x y z
N MET A 1 10.88 16.24 15.05
CA MET A 1 10.52 14.82 14.78
C MET A 1 9.14 14.65 14.14
N ARG A 2 8.10 15.42 14.53
CA ARG A 2 6.83 15.51 13.77
C ARG A 2 7.06 15.88 12.29
N ALA A 3 7.84 16.94 12.04
CA ALA A 3 8.22 17.35 10.67
C ALA A 3 8.95 16.26 9.85
N VAL A 4 9.78 15.42 10.50
CA VAL A 4 10.49 14.31 9.82
C VAL A 4 9.52 13.18 9.48
N ARG A 5 8.57 12.88 10.38
CA ARG A 5 7.47 11.95 10.11
C ARG A 5 6.60 12.43 8.95
N ASP A 6 6.22 13.71 8.97
CA ASP A 6 5.39 14.31 7.92
C ASP A 6 6.11 14.31 6.57
N GLU A 7 7.41 14.62 6.55
CA GLU A 7 8.22 14.51 5.34
C GLU A 7 8.31 13.08 4.81
N GLY A 8 8.40 12.08 5.70
CA GLY A 8 8.35 10.67 5.31
C GLY A 8 7.03 10.30 4.62
N PHE A 9 5.89 10.78 5.14
CA PHE A 9 4.60 10.61 4.47
C PHE A 9 4.52 11.36 3.14
N ASN A 10 5.04 12.59 3.06
CA ASN A 10 5.09 13.36 1.82
C ASN A 10 5.94 12.67 0.75
N GLN A 11 7.10 12.14 1.13
CA GLN A 11 7.97 11.38 0.23
C GLN A 11 7.25 10.14 -0.32
N LEU A 12 6.69 9.32 0.57
CA LEU A 12 5.93 8.13 0.17
C LEU A 12 4.73 8.49 -0.72
N TYR A 13 4.04 9.59 -0.41
CA TYR A 13 2.94 10.08 -1.25
C TYR A 13 3.41 10.44 -2.66
N ARG A 14 4.51 11.21 -2.80
CA ARG A 14 5.08 11.59 -4.11
C ARG A 14 5.43 10.36 -4.94
N GLU A 15 6.07 9.35 -4.32
CA GLU A 15 6.43 8.11 -5.00
C GLU A 15 5.19 7.35 -5.49
N LYS A 16 4.19 7.15 -4.64
CA LYS A 16 2.95 6.47 -5.02
C LYS A 16 2.14 7.26 -6.06
N LEU A 17 2.11 8.59 -5.96
CA LEU A 17 1.42 9.45 -6.91
C LEU A 17 2.03 9.34 -8.31
N ALA A 18 3.37 9.28 -8.41
CA ALA A 18 4.06 9.08 -9.69
C ALA A 18 3.64 7.76 -10.35
N VAL A 19 3.61 6.65 -9.59
CA VAL A 19 3.12 5.35 -10.10
C VAL A 19 1.65 5.42 -10.49
N PHE A 20 0.81 6.07 -9.68
CA PHE A 20 -0.61 6.25 -9.99
C PHE A 20 -0.83 6.99 -11.32
N GLN A 21 -0.03 8.02 -11.59
CA GLN A 21 -0.10 8.79 -12.83
C GLN A 21 0.36 7.98 -14.05
N GLN A 22 1.42 7.18 -13.89
CA GLN A 22 1.91 6.26 -14.94
C GLN A 22 0.89 5.18 -15.28
N MET A 23 0.14 4.71 -14.27
CA MET A 23 -0.80 3.58 -14.38
C MET A 23 -2.26 4.01 -14.59
N ARG A 24 -2.52 5.25 -15.06
CA ARG A 24 -3.89 5.79 -15.24
C ARG A 24 -4.82 4.89 -16.07
N GLY A 25 -4.30 4.18 -17.07
CA GLY A 25 -5.06 3.22 -17.89
C GLY A 25 -5.20 1.82 -17.29
N ASN A 26 -4.49 1.52 -16.20
CA ASN A 26 -4.43 0.21 -15.56
C ASN A 26 -4.52 0.34 -14.03
N PRO A 27 -5.71 0.67 -13.48
CA PRO A 27 -5.89 0.85 -12.04
C PRO A 27 -5.62 -0.42 -11.23
N PHE A 28 -5.88 -1.60 -11.79
CA PHE A 28 -5.54 -2.87 -11.16
C PHE A 28 -4.02 -3.06 -11.09
N GLY A 29 -3.30 -2.73 -12.18
CA GLY A 29 -1.84 -2.69 -12.18
C GLY A 29 -1.26 -1.68 -11.17
N TYR A 30 -1.90 -0.52 -10.99
CA TYR A 30 -1.51 0.44 -9.95
C TYR A 30 -1.56 -0.18 -8.55
N LEU A 31 -2.54 -1.02 -8.22
CA LEU A 31 -2.61 -1.65 -6.90
C LEU A 31 -1.34 -2.49 -6.63
N ARG A 32 -0.83 -3.19 -7.63
CA ARG A 32 0.44 -3.93 -7.56
C ARG A 32 1.64 -2.98 -7.45
N ASP A 33 1.83 -2.13 -8.45
CA ASP A 33 3.05 -1.32 -8.57
C ASP A 33 3.14 -0.24 -7.49
N GLY A 34 1.99 0.31 -7.09
CA GLY A 34 1.88 1.21 -5.96
C GLY A 34 2.19 0.52 -4.63
N SER A 35 1.94 -0.79 -4.50
CA SER A 35 2.35 -1.58 -3.34
C SER A 35 3.85 -1.87 -3.36
N TYR A 36 4.42 -2.15 -4.54
CA TYR A 36 5.88 -2.26 -4.68
C TYR A 36 6.60 -0.95 -4.34
N ALA A 37 6.07 0.21 -4.75
CA ALA A 37 6.61 1.49 -4.35
C ALA A 37 6.61 1.67 -2.83
N TYR A 38 5.52 1.26 -2.16
CA TYR A 38 5.44 1.27 -0.70
C TYR A 38 6.46 0.33 -0.04
N VAL A 39 6.60 -0.90 -0.55
CA VAL A 39 7.57 -1.88 -0.07
C VAL A 39 8.99 -1.34 -0.23
N ARG A 40 9.33 -0.85 -1.43
CA ARG A 40 10.66 -0.30 -1.72
C ARG A 40 10.99 0.86 -0.80
N PHE A 41 10.09 1.83 -0.66
CA PHE A 41 10.24 2.95 0.26
C PHE A 41 10.57 2.47 1.69
N ALA A 42 9.82 1.49 2.19
CA ALA A 42 10.01 0.97 3.55
C ALA A 42 11.34 0.24 3.74
N LEU A 43 11.77 -0.55 2.75
CA LEU A 43 13.01 -1.31 2.81
C LEU A 43 14.25 -0.42 2.60
N GLU A 44 14.14 0.65 1.81
CA GLU A 44 15.21 1.65 1.62
C GLU A 44 15.30 2.62 2.80
N ASN A 45 14.19 2.87 3.49
CA ASN A 45 14.10 3.86 4.58
C ASN A 45 13.57 3.25 5.90
N PRO A 46 14.17 2.15 6.44
CA PRO A 46 13.57 1.39 7.54
C PRO A 46 13.43 2.20 8.84
N THR A 47 14.38 3.09 9.14
CA THR A 47 14.31 3.98 10.31
C THR A 47 13.19 5.01 10.18
N LEU A 48 13.06 5.62 9.01
CA LEU A 48 12.00 6.59 8.72
C LEU A 48 10.62 5.92 8.74
N TYR A 49 10.51 4.74 8.13
CA TYR A 49 9.29 3.93 8.14
C TYR A 49 8.83 3.62 9.58
N ARG A 50 9.75 3.18 10.45
CA ARG A 50 9.44 2.95 11.87
C ARG A 50 8.98 4.22 12.57
N LEU A 51 9.61 5.37 12.28
CA LEU A 51 9.19 6.66 12.84
C LEU A 51 7.77 7.06 12.39
N MET A 52 7.40 6.75 11.14
CA MET A 52 6.08 7.06 10.58
C MET A 52 4.94 6.28 11.26
N PHE A 53 5.14 4.99 11.52
CA PHE A 53 4.07 4.08 11.98
C PHE A 53 4.15 3.67 13.45
N THR A 54 5.33 3.75 14.06
CA THR A 54 5.54 3.37 15.46
C THR A 54 6.49 4.38 16.13
N PRO A 55 6.10 5.67 16.21
CA PRO A 55 6.94 6.68 16.81
C PRO A 55 7.21 6.33 18.28
N PRO A 56 8.44 6.55 18.79
CA PRO A 56 8.74 6.37 20.20
C PRO A 56 7.77 7.18 21.09
N PRO A 57 7.25 6.62 22.20
CA PRO A 57 6.26 7.31 23.05
C PRO A 57 6.70 8.70 23.53
N ARG A 58 8.01 8.84 23.78
CA ARG A 58 8.69 10.10 24.15
C ARG A 58 8.52 11.25 23.16
N LEU A 59 8.03 11.00 21.94
CA LEU A 59 7.81 12.04 20.93
C LEU A 59 6.46 12.72 21.04
N GLY A 60 5.54 12.22 21.89
CA GLY A 60 4.22 12.82 22.08
C GLY A 60 3.37 12.88 20.81
N VAL A 61 3.71 12.10 19.78
CA VAL A 61 2.94 12.01 18.54
C VAL A 61 1.94 10.87 18.70
N SER A 62 0.84 11.17 19.39
CA SER A 62 -0.28 10.24 19.64
C SER A 62 -1.23 10.13 18.45
N ASP A 63 -0.95 10.84 17.35
CA ASP A 63 -1.88 10.92 16.23
C ASP A 63 -1.79 9.66 15.37
N ASP A 64 -2.96 9.12 15.02
CA ASP A 64 -3.15 8.12 13.96
C ASP A 64 -2.23 8.47 12.76
N PRO A 65 -1.34 7.57 12.30
CA PRO A 65 -0.50 7.73 11.11
C PRO A 65 -1.22 8.37 9.92
N TRP A 66 -2.52 8.14 9.81
CA TRP A 66 -3.36 8.57 8.69
C TRP A 66 -4.13 9.86 8.92
N SER A 67 -4.09 10.44 10.12
CA SER A 67 -4.79 11.71 10.41
C SER A 67 -4.17 12.91 9.66
N GLY A 68 -2.88 12.85 9.36
CA GLY A 68 -2.17 13.86 8.56
C GLY A 68 -2.60 13.88 7.09
N GLU A 69 -2.45 15.03 6.43
CA GLU A 69 -2.86 15.24 5.04
C GLU A 69 -2.25 14.20 4.09
N ALA A 70 -0.92 14.01 4.12
CA ALA A 70 -0.24 13.05 3.26
C ALA A 70 -0.67 11.59 3.53
N GLY A 71 -0.96 11.24 4.79
CA GLY A 71 -1.53 9.95 5.15
C GLY A 71 -2.89 9.73 4.49
N ARG A 72 -3.81 10.70 4.62
CA ARG A 72 -5.12 10.67 3.94
C ARG A 72 -4.98 10.57 2.42
N GLN A 73 -4.02 11.27 1.83
CA GLN A 73 -3.76 11.23 0.40
C GLN A 73 -3.27 9.85 -0.08
N ILE A 74 -2.38 9.18 0.66
CA ILE A 74 -1.93 7.81 0.35
C ILE A 74 -3.11 6.82 0.37
N LEU A 75 -3.96 6.89 1.39
CA LEU A 75 -5.17 6.06 1.47
C LEU A 75 -6.15 6.35 0.33
N ASN A 76 -6.30 7.63 -0.05
CA ASN A 76 -7.15 8.02 -1.17
C ASN A 76 -6.68 7.45 -2.51
N LEU A 77 -5.36 7.34 -2.74
CA LEU A 77 -4.84 6.68 -3.94
C LEU A 77 -5.21 5.19 -3.97
N LEU A 78 -5.08 4.47 -2.84
CA LEU A 78 -5.49 3.07 -2.73
C LEU A 78 -7.00 2.91 -3.00
N LEU A 79 -7.83 3.71 -2.32
CA LEU A 79 -9.29 3.67 -2.49
C LEU A 79 -9.71 3.98 -3.92
N THR A 80 -9.01 4.90 -4.59
CA THR A 80 -9.27 5.24 -6.00
C THR A 80 -8.85 4.09 -6.92
N GLY A 81 -7.69 3.48 -6.69
CA GLY A 81 -7.27 2.28 -7.42
C GLY A 81 -8.26 1.13 -7.29
N LEU A 82 -8.77 0.88 -6.07
CA LEU A 82 -9.79 -0.14 -5.82
C LEU A 82 -11.12 0.17 -6.51
N ARG A 83 -11.62 1.42 -6.41
CA ARG A 83 -12.85 1.85 -7.10
C ARG A 83 -12.75 1.70 -8.62
N CYS A 84 -11.65 2.18 -9.21
CA CYS A 84 -11.44 2.09 -10.65
C CYS A 84 -11.27 0.63 -11.11
N SER A 85 -10.59 -0.21 -10.32
CA SER A 85 -10.51 -1.65 -10.58
C SER A 85 -11.87 -2.32 -10.50
N GLN A 86 -12.72 -1.89 -9.56
CA GLN A 86 -14.09 -2.39 -9.46
C GLN A 86 -14.95 -2.05 -10.69
N GLY A 87 -14.79 -0.85 -11.23
CA GLY A 87 -15.38 -0.47 -12.53
C GLY A 87 -14.89 -1.31 -13.72
N GLN A 88 -13.75 -2.01 -13.59
CA GLN A 88 -13.20 -2.92 -14.60
C GLN A 88 -13.55 -4.40 -14.35
N GLY A 89 -14.44 -4.67 -13.39
CA GLY A 89 -14.96 -6.02 -13.11
C GLY A 89 -14.23 -6.79 -12.00
N PHE A 90 -13.18 -6.22 -11.37
CA PHE A 90 -12.56 -6.80 -10.18
C PHE A 90 -13.40 -6.52 -8.92
N LEU A 91 -13.41 -7.39 -7.91
CA LEU A 91 -14.15 -7.19 -6.66
C LEU A 91 -15.64 -6.79 -6.85
N PRO A 92 -16.40 -7.44 -7.76
CA PRO A 92 -17.76 -7.05 -8.10
C PRO A 92 -18.69 -7.11 -6.87
N GLY A 93 -19.41 -6.02 -6.60
CA GLY A 93 -20.35 -5.92 -5.47
C GLY A 93 -19.71 -5.92 -4.08
N MET A 94 -18.38 -5.95 -3.98
CA MET A 94 -17.67 -6.00 -2.69
C MET A 94 -17.59 -4.63 -2.03
N ASP A 95 -17.64 -4.60 -0.69
CA ASP A 95 -17.43 -3.38 0.09
C ASP A 95 -15.96 -2.94 0.06
N LEU A 96 -15.70 -1.86 -0.68
CA LEU A 96 -14.36 -1.32 -0.86
C LEU A 96 -13.73 -0.77 0.42
N ARG A 97 -14.51 -0.39 1.45
CA ARG A 97 -13.93 0.02 2.74
C ARG A 97 -13.30 -1.18 3.43
N ARG A 98 -14.04 -2.29 3.55
CA ARG A 98 -13.53 -3.55 4.09
C ARG A 98 -12.31 -4.05 3.31
N TYR A 99 -12.38 -4.05 1.97
CA TYR A 99 -11.27 -4.51 1.14
C TYR A 99 -10.06 -3.58 1.19
N SER A 100 -10.25 -2.27 1.32
CA SER A 100 -9.14 -1.33 1.49
C SER A 100 -8.37 -1.57 2.79
N PHE A 101 -9.09 -1.86 3.89
CA PHE A 101 -8.45 -2.19 5.16
C PHE A 101 -7.68 -3.51 5.06
N MET A 102 -8.29 -4.57 4.52
CA MET A 102 -7.61 -5.86 4.31
C MET A 102 -6.37 -5.71 3.42
N PHE A 103 -6.49 -5.01 2.29
CA PHE A 103 -5.39 -4.79 1.35
C PHE A 103 -4.23 -4.12 2.07
N TRP A 104 -4.54 -3.03 2.78
CA TRP A 104 -3.56 -2.28 3.56
C TRP A 104 -2.90 -3.15 4.64
N SER A 105 -3.68 -3.88 5.44
CA SER A 105 -3.18 -4.75 6.50
C SER A 105 -2.21 -5.80 5.97
N THR A 106 -2.48 -6.40 4.80
CA THR A 106 -1.58 -7.38 4.18
C THR A 106 -0.25 -6.75 3.80
N VAL A 107 -0.26 -5.64 3.06
CA VAL A 107 0.99 -5.01 2.58
C VAL A 107 1.79 -4.42 3.74
N HIS A 108 1.13 -3.68 4.64
CA HIS A 108 1.76 -3.12 5.83
C HIS A 108 2.31 -4.22 6.75
N GLY A 109 1.54 -5.28 6.99
CA GLY A 109 1.93 -6.42 7.80
C GLY A 109 3.16 -7.13 7.24
N ALA A 110 3.19 -7.42 5.94
CA ALA A 110 4.32 -8.06 5.28
C ALA A 110 5.62 -7.23 5.44
N VAL A 111 5.55 -5.91 5.23
CA VAL A 111 6.69 -5.01 5.43
C VAL A 111 7.11 -4.99 6.90
N SER A 112 6.17 -4.82 7.83
CA SER A 112 6.47 -4.74 9.25
C SER A 112 7.11 -6.03 9.78
N LEU A 113 6.62 -7.21 9.39
CA LEU A 113 7.19 -8.50 9.78
C LEU A 113 8.59 -8.71 9.20
N THR A 114 8.81 -8.38 7.93
CA THR A 114 10.14 -8.53 7.29
C THR A 114 11.16 -7.55 7.84
N LEU A 115 10.77 -6.31 8.17
CA LEU A 115 11.64 -5.34 8.85
C LEU A 115 11.97 -5.70 10.30
N GLN A 116 11.16 -6.54 10.96
CA GLN A 116 11.44 -7.07 12.29
C GLN A 116 12.41 -8.27 12.25
N ASN A 117 12.40 -9.03 11.15
CA ASN A 117 13.30 -10.16 10.97
C ASN A 117 14.74 -9.68 10.66
N ARG A 118 15.65 -9.91 11.62
CA ARG A 118 17.05 -9.49 11.53
C ARG A 118 17.93 -10.43 10.71
N GLU A 119 17.50 -11.68 10.53
CA GLU A 119 18.22 -12.71 9.78
C GLU A 119 18.05 -12.55 8.27
N MET A 120 16.98 -11.88 7.84
CA MET A 120 16.73 -11.63 6.42
C MET A 120 17.58 -10.47 5.91
N ASP A 121 18.35 -10.74 4.86
CA ASP A 121 18.97 -9.69 4.06
C ASP A 121 17.92 -8.90 3.25
N GLN A 122 18.38 -7.87 2.54
CA GLN A 122 17.52 -6.99 1.77
C GLN A 122 16.77 -7.72 0.64
N SER A 123 17.43 -8.68 -0.03
CA SER A 123 16.84 -9.44 -1.14
C SER A 123 15.73 -10.34 -0.63
N ALA A 124 15.96 -11.05 0.47
CA ALA A 124 14.97 -11.91 1.11
C ALA A 124 13.75 -11.10 1.58
N LYS A 125 13.96 -9.90 2.13
CA LYS A 125 12.87 -8.99 2.55
C LYS A 125 12.04 -8.54 1.35
N TRP A 126 12.69 -8.15 0.26
CA TRP A 126 12.01 -7.81 -1.00
C TRP A 126 11.20 -8.99 -1.53
N ASP A 127 11.78 -10.18 -1.62
CA ASP A 127 11.09 -11.35 -2.16
C ASP A 127 9.87 -11.76 -1.33
N ALA A 128 9.99 -11.75 0.00
CA ALA A 128 8.87 -12.10 0.88
C ALA A 128 7.72 -11.08 0.79
N THR A 129 8.04 -9.79 0.80
CA THR A 129 7.03 -8.73 0.68
C THR A 129 6.40 -8.70 -0.71
N ARG A 130 7.19 -8.87 -1.77
CA ARG A 130 6.70 -8.97 -3.14
C ARG A 130 5.76 -10.15 -3.31
N LYS A 131 6.11 -11.34 -2.81
CA LYS A 131 5.22 -12.52 -2.84
C LYS A 131 3.89 -12.26 -2.14
N ALA A 132 3.89 -11.58 -0.98
CA ALA A 132 2.65 -11.22 -0.29
C ALA A 132 1.77 -10.27 -1.12
N VAL A 133 2.36 -9.28 -1.80
CA VAL A 133 1.66 -8.40 -2.74
C VAL A 133 1.12 -9.22 -3.91
N ASP A 134 1.94 -10.08 -4.53
CA ASP A 134 1.57 -10.86 -5.70
C ASP A 134 0.39 -11.80 -5.40
N THR A 135 0.45 -12.54 -4.30
CA THR A 135 -0.65 -13.41 -3.87
C THR A 135 -1.93 -12.64 -3.59
N LEU A 136 -1.84 -11.46 -2.96
CA LEU A 136 -3.01 -10.60 -2.77
C LEU A 136 -3.61 -10.16 -4.13
N MET A 137 -2.77 -9.80 -5.08
CA MET A 137 -3.20 -9.42 -6.42
C MET A 137 -3.81 -10.60 -7.19
N GLU A 138 -3.30 -11.82 -7.03
CA GLU A 138 -3.87 -13.04 -7.59
C GLU A 138 -5.27 -13.32 -7.04
N ILE A 139 -5.46 -13.18 -5.72
CA ILE A 139 -6.77 -13.31 -5.07
C ILE A 139 -7.77 -12.30 -5.64
N ILE A 140 -7.36 -11.04 -5.80
CA ILE A 140 -8.22 -10.00 -6.39
C ILE A 140 -8.49 -10.31 -7.86
N ALA A 141 -7.49 -10.77 -8.62
CA ALA A 141 -7.67 -11.13 -10.03
C ALA A 141 -8.72 -12.24 -10.21
N ALA A 142 -8.74 -13.23 -9.31
CA ALA A 142 -9.70 -14.33 -9.33
C ALA A 142 -11.16 -13.88 -9.12
N THR A 143 -11.39 -12.66 -8.62
CA THR A 143 -12.74 -12.09 -8.48
C THR A 143 -13.27 -11.44 -9.76
N ARG A 144 -12.46 -11.35 -10.82
CA ARG A 144 -12.87 -10.68 -12.05
C ARG A 144 -14.01 -11.45 -12.71
N HIS A 145 -15.16 -10.81 -12.88
CA HIS A 145 -16.17 -11.35 -13.77
C HIS A 145 -15.79 -11.06 -15.22
N ASP A 146 -15.81 -12.10 -16.06
CA ASP A 146 -15.76 -11.91 -17.50
C ASP A 146 -17.07 -11.25 -17.94
N SER A 147 -16.99 -10.07 -18.53
CA SER A 147 -18.09 -9.42 -19.25
C SER A 147 -18.34 -10.13 -20.59
N ARG A 148 -18.46 -11.46 -20.59
CA ARG A 148 -18.86 -12.26 -21.76
C ARG A 148 -20.06 -13.12 -21.38
N GLY A 149 -21.25 -12.56 -21.60
CA GLY A 149 -22.49 -13.32 -21.46
C GLY A 149 -23.70 -12.43 -21.27
N THR A 150 -24.15 -11.80 -22.36
CA THR A 150 -25.55 -11.48 -22.67
C THR A 150 -25.59 -10.69 -23.98
N SER A 151 -25.56 -11.44 -25.08
CA SER A 151 -26.19 -11.05 -26.35
C SER A 151 -26.77 -12.32 -26.95
#